data_AF-A0A8S9WAU8-F1
#
_entry.id   AF-A0A8S9WAU8-F1
#
_cell.length_a   1.000
_cell.length_b   1.000
_cell.length_c   1.000
_cell.angle_alpha   90.00
_cell.angle_beta   90.00
_cell.angle_gamma   90.00
#
_symmetry.space_group_name_H-M   'P 1'
#
loop_
_entity.id
_entity.type
_entity.pdbx_description
1 polymer ?
#
loop_
_entity_poly.entity_id
_entity_poly.type
_entity_poly.pdbx_seq_one_letter_code
_entity_poly.pdbx_strand_id
1 'polypeptide(L)'
;MVNTYGVKKSSECRIYPAGDLNDDGTDDVVIYEELGISVVKGINGDELWRAESVDRIWIGEEKWYDDFFLMGADLNSDGINEVIIGTYGTMYALTTVPITETEITFDTGEGSYPSIMGTHNGTIKPSNNIIVNTLYTYPCPGTGGHSEYVRIYNESGTLAKGYRDKNQSDYRNIALTPSIKLLKGHEYNYTIITGSYPQIIHKQNHTTLDGSLITCSEFIDANGNNYNNWIPAVRLE
;
A
#
# COMPACT_ATOMS: atom_id res chain seq x y z
N MET A 1 -26.83 3.43 57.99
CA MET A 1 -25.60 3.66 57.21
C MET A 1 -25.58 2.68 56.05
N VAL A 2 -25.13 3.20 54.91
CA VAL A 2 -25.31 2.71 53.54
C VAL A 2 -24.20 1.72 53.18
N ASN A 3 -24.51 0.69 52.39
CA ASN A 3 -23.87 0.41 51.09
C ASN A 3 -24.29 -0.98 50.57
N THR A 4 -25.32 -1.00 49.73
CA THR A 4 -25.42 -1.97 48.65
C THR A 4 -24.36 -1.62 47.62
N TYR A 5 -23.37 -2.48 47.43
CA TYR A 5 -22.41 -2.37 46.33
C TYR A 5 -23.19 -2.40 45.02
N GLY A 6 -23.30 -1.23 44.38
CA GLY A 6 -23.85 -1.09 43.05
C GLY A 6 -22.98 -1.86 42.06
N VAL A 7 -23.60 -2.80 41.37
CA VAL A 7 -23.07 -3.32 40.11
C VAL A 7 -22.86 -2.11 39.20
N LYS A 8 -21.60 -1.79 38.87
CA LYS A 8 -21.29 -0.82 37.81
C LYS A 8 -21.97 -1.34 36.55
N LYS A 9 -23.05 -0.68 36.14
CA LYS A 9 -23.73 -0.93 34.88
C LYS A 9 -22.71 -0.65 33.75
N SER A 10 -22.67 -1.55 32.80
CA SER A 10 -21.79 -1.61 31.62
C SER A 10 -21.49 -0.24 31.01
N SER A 11 -20.23 -0.02 30.61
CA SER A 11 -19.87 0.99 29.61
C SER A 11 -20.79 0.82 28.40
N GLU A 12 -21.55 1.86 28.04
CA GLU A 12 -22.41 1.80 26.86
C GLU A 12 -21.53 1.63 25.62
N CYS A 13 -21.65 0.48 24.96
CA CYS A 13 -21.05 0.19 23.67
C CYS A 13 -22.19 0.10 22.65
N ARG A 14 -22.12 0.92 21.61
CA ARG A 14 -23.11 0.91 20.51
C ARG A 14 -22.38 0.67 19.20
N ILE A 15 -22.94 -0.21 18.36
CA ILE A 15 -22.29 -0.71 17.14
C ILE A 15 -23.22 -0.44 15.96
N TYR A 16 -22.69 0.15 14.89
CA TYR A 16 -23.47 0.56 13.72
C TYR A 16 -22.77 0.17 12.42
N PRO A 17 -23.49 -0.41 11.44
CA PRO A 17 -22.95 -0.58 10.10
C PRO A 17 -22.78 0.79 9.43
N ALA A 18 -21.66 1.01 8.74
CA ALA A 18 -21.31 2.32 8.20
C ALA A 18 -21.04 2.35 6.68
N GLY A 19 -21.27 1.23 5.99
CA GLY A 19 -20.85 1.08 4.60
C GLY A 19 -19.33 1.00 4.48
N ASP A 20 -18.80 0.98 3.27
CA ASP A 20 -17.35 0.98 3.03
C ASP A 20 -16.76 2.37 3.33
N LEU A 21 -16.01 2.49 4.43
CA LEU A 21 -15.42 3.75 4.89
C LEU A 21 -13.97 3.91 4.42
N ASN A 22 -13.41 2.93 3.72
CA ASN A 22 -12.01 2.93 3.28
C ASN A 22 -11.79 2.53 1.80
N ASP A 23 -12.87 2.29 1.06
CA ASP A 23 -12.91 1.86 -0.35
C ASP A 23 -12.22 0.50 -0.61
N ASP A 24 -12.27 -0.43 0.35
CA ASP A 24 -11.74 -1.80 0.20
C ASP A 24 -12.74 -2.81 -0.42
N GLY A 25 -13.94 -2.34 -0.75
CA GLY A 25 -15.05 -3.11 -1.30
C GLY A 25 -15.86 -3.86 -0.26
N THR A 26 -15.64 -3.60 1.04
CA THR A 26 -16.34 -4.25 2.15
C THR A 26 -16.97 -3.21 3.08
N ASP A 27 -18.17 -3.50 3.59
CA ASP A 27 -18.80 -2.65 4.59
C ASP A 27 -18.02 -2.68 5.93
N ASP A 28 -17.85 -1.50 6.53
CA ASP A 28 -17.21 -1.26 7.81
C ASP A 28 -18.21 -1.06 8.96
N VAL A 29 -17.68 -1.09 10.17
CA VAL A 29 -18.44 -0.98 11.41
C VAL A 29 -17.89 0.15 12.27
N VAL A 30 -18.78 1.03 12.73
CA VAL A 30 -18.47 2.08 13.70
C VAL A 30 -18.88 1.59 15.08
N ILE A 31 -17.94 1.66 16.03
CA ILE A 31 -18.16 1.36 17.44
C ILE A 31 -18.05 2.67 18.22
N TYR A 32 -19.11 2.99 18.96
CA TYR A 32 -19.17 4.11 19.89
C TYR A 32 -18.99 3.61 21.32
N GLU A 33 -18.02 4.21 22.02
CA GLU A 33 -17.75 4.00 23.43
C GLU A 33 -17.78 5.33 24.19
N GLU A 34 -17.95 5.28 25.51
CA GLU A 34 -18.07 6.45 26.41
C GLU A 34 -16.95 7.50 26.24
N LEU A 35 -15.77 7.10 25.75
CA LEU A 35 -14.60 7.97 25.61
C LEU A 35 -14.07 8.10 24.17
N GLY A 36 -14.74 7.54 23.16
CA GLY A 36 -14.25 7.62 21.80
C GLY A 36 -15.02 6.80 20.77
N ILE A 37 -14.61 6.96 19.53
CA ILE A 37 -15.16 6.22 18.39
C ILE A 37 -14.02 5.45 17.76
N SER A 38 -14.24 4.16 17.52
CA SER A 38 -13.37 3.31 16.74
C SER A 38 -14.11 2.79 15.53
N VAL A 39 -13.45 2.83 14.38
CA VAL A 39 -13.95 2.18 13.17
C VAL A 39 -13.15 0.92 12.94
N VAL A 40 -13.85 -0.17 12.69
CA VAL A 40 -13.26 -1.47 12.44
C VAL A 40 -13.76 -2.03 11.13
N LYS A 41 -12.92 -2.85 10.48
CA LYS A 41 -13.34 -3.61 9.31
C LYS A 41 -14.52 -4.52 9.66
N GLY A 42 -15.58 -4.51 8.86
CA GLY A 42 -16.72 -5.40 9.10
C GLY A 42 -16.38 -6.89 8.96
N ILE A 43 -15.37 -7.22 8.15
CA ILE A 43 -14.99 -8.61 7.88
C ILE A 43 -14.25 -9.31 9.03
N ASN A 44 -13.45 -8.57 9.82
CA ASN A 44 -12.58 -9.18 10.84
C ASN A 44 -12.41 -8.36 12.12
N GLY A 45 -12.97 -7.15 12.21
CA GLY A 45 -12.87 -6.30 13.39
C GLY A 45 -11.52 -5.62 13.60
N ASP A 46 -10.62 -5.64 12.60
CA ASP A 46 -9.36 -4.90 12.68
C ASP A 46 -9.65 -3.39 12.72
N GLU A 47 -8.99 -2.69 13.65
CA GLU A 47 -9.13 -1.23 13.81
C GLU A 47 -8.58 -0.52 12.56
N LEU A 48 -9.44 0.27 11.90
CA LEU A 48 -9.06 1.19 10.84
C LEU A 48 -8.47 2.46 11.45
N TRP A 49 -9.20 3.06 12.39
CA TRP A 49 -8.75 4.21 13.14
C TRP A 49 -9.59 4.39 14.41
N ARG A 50 -9.04 5.19 15.35
CA ARG A 50 -9.71 5.63 16.57
C ARG A 50 -9.60 7.14 16.70
N ALA A 51 -10.73 7.81 16.86
CA ALA A 51 -10.75 9.23 17.19
C ALA A 51 -11.06 9.40 18.67
N GLU A 52 -10.17 10.10 19.36
CA GLU A 52 -10.47 10.68 20.66
C GLU A 52 -11.05 12.09 20.44
N SER A 53 -11.92 12.53 21.35
CA SER A 53 -12.85 13.68 21.33
C SER A 53 -12.36 15.08 20.81
N VAL A 54 -11.18 15.23 20.23
CA VAL A 54 -10.52 16.53 20.00
C VAL A 54 -10.75 17.16 18.63
N ASP A 55 -11.04 16.41 17.57
CA ASP A 55 -11.26 16.96 16.22
C ASP A 55 -12.71 16.74 15.75
N ARG A 56 -13.58 17.70 16.05
CA ARG A 56 -15.01 17.63 15.71
C ARG A 56 -15.43 18.85 14.89
N ILE A 57 -15.98 18.64 13.69
CA ILE A 57 -16.59 19.70 12.87
C ILE A 57 -18.09 19.76 13.20
N TRP A 58 -18.55 20.90 13.71
CA TRP A 58 -19.94 21.12 14.08
C TRP A 58 -20.83 21.33 12.85
N ILE A 59 -21.97 20.61 12.77
CA ILE A 59 -22.85 20.62 11.59
C ILE A 59 -24.28 21.09 11.92
N GLY A 60 -24.68 21.04 13.18
CA GLY A 60 -25.97 21.57 13.60
C GLY A 60 -26.39 21.07 14.98
N GLU A 61 -27.60 21.46 15.37
CA GLU A 61 -28.25 21.04 16.61
C GLU A 61 -29.53 20.27 16.30
N GLU A 62 -29.76 19.18 17.04
CA GLU A 62 -31.00 18.39 17.02
C GLU A 62 -31.78 18.60 18.33
N LYS A 63 -33.11 18.68 18.24
CA LYS A 63 -33.98 19.04 19.37
C LYS A 63 -34.41 17.88 20.28
N TRP A 64 -33.99 16.65 20.00
CA TRP A 64 -34.39 15.46 20.73
C TRP A 64 -33.16 14.85 21.41
N TYR A 65 -33.25 14.63 22.73
CA TYR A 65 -32.11 14.28 23.58
C TYR A 65 -31.70 12.79 23.53
N ASP A 66 -32.46 11.94 22.85
CA ASP A 66 -32.37 10.48 23.02
C ASP A 66 -32.12 9.67 21.72
N ASP A 67 -32.10 10.30 20.54
CA ASP A 67 -31.89 9.58 19.28
C ASP A 67 -30.43 9.70 18.78
N PHE A 68 -29.80 8.54 18.55
CA PHE A 68 -28.48 8.43 17.92
C PHE A 68 -28.68 8.09 16.43
N PHE A 69 -28.39 9.04 15.55
CA PHE A 69 -28.33 8.80 14.11
C PHE A 69 -26.89 8.62 13.67
N LEU A 70 -26.61 7.52 12.99
CA LEU A 70 -25.36 7.25 12.29
C LEU A 70 -25.70 6.87 10.86
N MET A 71 -25.25 7.70 9.93
CA MET A 71 -25.32 7.44 8.50
C MET A 71 -23.91 7.56 7.96
N GLY A 72 -23.46 6.54 7.22
CA GLY A 72 -22.32 6.64 6.31
C GLY A 72 -22.81 7.23 5.00
N ALA A 73 -22.26 8.36 4.59
CA ALA A 73 -22.55 8.96 3.29
C ALA A 73 -21.36 9.79 2.83
N ASP A 74 -21.04 9.73 1.55
CA ASP A 74 -20.09 10.64 0.90
C ASP A 74 -20.74 12.04 0.76
N LEU A 75 -20.49 12.90 1.76
CA LEU A 75 -21.06 14.24 1.86
C LEU A 75 -20.29 15.27 1.03
N ASN A 76 -19.03 15.00 0.70
CA ASN A 76 -18.17 15.94 -0.01
C ASN A 76 -17.88 15.54 -1.49
N SER A 77 -18.36 14.38 -1.91
CA SER A 77 -18.17 13.79 -3.25
C SER A 77 -16.71 13.42 -3.57
N ASP A 78 -15.93 13.02 -2.58
CA ASP A 78 -14.53 12.56 -2.75
C ASP A 78 -14.42 11.04 -2.95
N GLY A 79 -15.53 10.31 -2.85
CA GLY A 79 -15.60 8.87 -3.01
C GLY A 79 -15.46 8.08 -1.70
N ILE A 80 -15.32 8.75 -0.55
CA ILE A 80 -15.23 8.13 0.77
C ILE A 80 -16.47 8.50 1.58
N ASN A 81 -17.08 7.50 2.23
CA ASN A 81 -18.23 7.77 3.10
C ASN A 81 -17.77 8.45 4.41
N GLU A 82 -18.34 9.61 4.73
CA GLU A 82 -18.19 10.22 6.05
C GLU A 82 -19.14 9.64 7.08
N VAL A 83 -18.72 9.71 8.34
CA VAL A 83 -19.55 9.32 9.48
C VAL A 83 -20.16 10.57 10.12
N ILE A 84 -21.49 10.66 10.12
CA ILE A 84 -22.24 11.68 10.87
C ILE A 84 -22.62 11.13 12.24
N ILE A 85 -22.22 11.81 13.32
CA ILE A 85 -22.54 11.42 14.69
C ILE A 85 -23.40 12.50 15.35
N GLY A 86 -24.59 12.11 15.82
CA GLY A 86 -25.40 12.92 16.75
C GLY A 86 -25.12 12.55 18.21
N THR A 87 -24.70 13.50 19.04
CA THR A 87 -24.60 13.33 20.51
C THR A 87 -25.24 14.50 21.23
N TYR A 88 -26.11 14.25 22.21
CA TYR A 88 -26.68 15.27 23.12
C TYR A 88 -27.23 16.51 22.39
N GLY A 89 -27.98 16.29 21.31
CA GLY A 89 -28.57 17.38 20.52
C GLY A 89 -27.57 18.16 19.65
N THR A 90 -26.36 17.64 19.42
CA THR A 90 -25.36 18.23 18.50
C THR A 90 -24.91 17.21 17.46
N MET A 91 -24.81 17.62 16.20
CA MET A 91 -24.33 16.79 15.10
C MET A 91 -22.90 17.17 14.68
N TYR A 92 -22.06 16.17 14.47
CA TYR A 92 -20.71 16.27 13.92
C TYR A 92 -20.59 15.42 12.66
N ALA A 93 -19.87 15.86 11.63
CA ALA A 93 -19.29 14.91 10.66
C ALA A 93 -17.81 14.76 10.97
N LEU A 94 -17.37 13.52 10.86
CA LEU A 94 -15.97 13.19 10.87
C LEU A 94 -15.60 12.76 9.45
N THR A 95 -14.75 13.54 8.80
CA THR A 95 -14.11 13.09 7.58
C THR A 95 -13.15 11.98 7.96
N THR A 96 -13.39 10.78 7.44
CA THR A 96 -12.38 9.73 7.43
C THR A 96 -11.25 10.26 6.58
N VAL A 97 -10.14 10.68 7.20
CA VAL A 97 -8.92 10.89 6.44
C VAL A 97 -8.56 9.51 5.91
N PRO A 98 -8.57 9.27 4.58
CA PRO A 98 -8.04 8.02 4.07
C PRO A 98 -6.66 7.90 4.67
N ILE A 99 -6.42 6.79 5.38
CA ILE A 99 -5.06 6.41 5.72
C ILE A 99 -4.42 6.30 4.35
N THR A 100 -3.68 7.34 3.96
CA THR A 100 -2.84 7.26 2.77
C THR A 100 -1.88 6.15 3.13
N GLU A 101 -2.16 4.93 2.64
CA GLU A 101 -1.27 3.78 2.74
C GLU A 101 0.05 4.38 2.27
N THR A 102 0.97 4.63 3.21
CA THR A 102 2.20 5.36 2.91
C THR A 102 2.79 4.63 1.73
N GLU A 103 3.06 5.30 0.60
CA GLU A 103 3.54 4.60 -0.59
C GLU A 103 4.90 3.97 -0.26
N ILE A 104 4.86 2.71 0.19
CA ILE A 104 6.05 1.94 0.50
C ILE A 104 6.58 1.45 -0.84
N THR A 105 7.59 2.14 -1.34
CA THR A 105 8.28 1.77 -2.56
C THR A 105 9.24 0.63 -2.28
N PHE A 106 9.24 -0.39 -3.14
CA PHE A 106 10.30 -1.38 -3.15
C PHE A 106 11.55 -0.75 -3.76
N ASP A 107 12.60 -0.50 -2.99
CA ASP A 107 13.80 0.19 -3.49
C ASP A 107 15.08 -0.57 -3.16
N THR A 108 15.75 -1.11 -4.17
CA THR A 108 17.03 -1.82 -3.99
C THR A 108 18.18 -0.87 -3.58
N GLY A 109 18.01 0.42 -3.76
CA GLY A 109 19.07 1.42 -3.68
C GLY A 109 19.99 1.40 -4.91
N GLU A 110 21.00 2.26 -4.88
CA GLU A 110 22.00 2.32 -5.95
C GLU A 110 22.87 1.05 -5.99
N GLY A 111 23.20 0.63 -7.20
CA GLY A 111 24.19 -0.42 -7.46
C GLY A 111 25.57 0.16 -7.79
N SER A 112 26.41 -0.64 -8.41
CA SER A 112 27.80 -0.30 -8.70
C SER A 112 28.23 -0.78 -10.09
N TYR A 113 29.41 -0.35 -10.53
CA TYR A 113 30.13 -0.93 -11.66
C TYR A 113 30.94 -2.17 -11.19
N PRO A 114 31.17 -3.22 -12.00
CA PRO A 114 30.86 -3.36 -13.43
C PRO A 114 29.37 -3.40 -13.79
N SER A 115 29.07 -3.01 -15.02
CA SER A 115 27.72 -2.99 -15.56
C SER A 115 27.72 -3.49 -16.99
N ILE A 116 26.69 -4.24 -17.35
CA ILE A 116 26.40 -4.67 -18.72
C ILE A 116 24.90 -4.95 -18.84
N MET A 117 24.35 -4.72 -20.01
CA MET A 117 22.95 -5.03 -20.31
C MET A 117 22.74 -6.55 -20.40
N GLY A 118 21.53 -7.02 -20.10
CA GLY A 118 21.22 -8.44 -20.15
C GLY A 118 19.84 -8.79 -19.60
N THR A 119 19.61 -10.09 -19.38
CA THR A 119 18.36 -10.60 -18.81
C THR A 119 18.60 -11.03 -17.37
N HIS A 120 17.93 -10.38 -16.42
CA HIS A 120 17.94 -10.68 -15.00
C HIS A 120 16.69 -11.48 -14.63
N ASN A 121 16.88 -12.62 -13.97
CA ASN A 121 15.84 -13.46 -13.41
C ASN A 121 16.11 -13.68 -11.91
N GLY A 122 15.04 -13.67 -11.12
CA GLY A 122 15.14 -13.93 -9.69
C GLY A 122 13.79 -13.81 -9.01
N THR A 123 13.83 -13.67 -7.68
CA THR A 123 12.63 -13.51 -6.86
C THR A 123 12.63 -12.21 -6.07
N ILE A 124 11.43 -11.74 -5.76
CA ILE A 124 11.13 -10.61 -4.90
C ILE A 124 10.21 -11.10 -3.79
N LYS A 125 10.51 -10.73 -2.55
CA LYS A 125 9.68 -11.00 -1.38
C LYS A 125 9.46 -9.70 -0.60
N PRO A 126 8.27 -9.08 -0.72
CA PRO A 126 7.96 -7.82 -0.05
C PRO A 126 7.96 -7.94 1.49
N SER A 127 8.46 -6.94 2.19
CA SER A 127 8.34 -6.77 3.65
C SER A 127 7.01 -6.14 4.07
N ASN A 128 6.34 -5.47 3.13
CA ASN A 128 5.04 -4.82 3.26
C ASN A 128 4.18 -5.09 2.01
N ASN A 129 2.92 -4.69 2.04
CA ASN A 129 2.12 -4.69 0.82
C ASN A 129 2.58 -3.52 -0.06
N ILE A 130 2.79 -3.76 -1.35
CA ILE A 130 3.35 -2.77 -2.28
C ILE A 130 2.47 -2.73 -3.52
N ILE A 131 1.99 -1.56 -3.90
CA ILE A 131 1.33 -1.34 -5.19
C ILE A 131 2.44 -1.07 -6.21
N VAL A 132 2.38 -1.75 -7.35
CA VAL A 132 3.36 -1.66 -8.42
C VAL A 132 2.65 -1.37 -9.73
N ASN A 133 2.97 -0.23 -10.31
CA ASN A 133 2.55 0.24 -11.62
C ASN A 133 3.75 0.68 -12.47
N THR A 134 4.94 0.88 -11.89
CA THR A 134 6.13 1.38 -12.57
C THR A 134 7.40 0.66 -12.07
N LEU A 135 8.30 0.35 -13.00
CA LEU A 135 9.68 -0.05 -12.72
C LEU A 135 10.60 1.11 -13.05
N TYR A 136 11.33 1.64 -12.05
CA TYR A 136 12.46 2.54 -12.26
C TYR A 136 13.77 1.76 -12.28
N THR A 137 14.67 2.06 -13.22
CA THR A 137 16.02 1.47 -13.29
C THR A 137 17.08 2.51 -12.94
N TYR A 138 17.96 2.21 -12.00
CA TYR A 138 19.10 3.09 -11.70
C TYR A 138 20.14 3.03 -12.83
N PRO A 139 20.42 4.14 -13.53
CA PRO A 139 21.40 4.15 -14.61
C PRO A 139 22.83 4.30 -14.08
N CYS A 140 23.82 3.68 -14.75
CA CYS A 140 25.20 4.12 -14.56
C CYS A 140 25.36 5.56 -15.11
N PRO A 141 26.06 6.47 -14.39
CA PRO A 141 26.24 7.85 -14.83
C PRO A 141 26.78 7.95 -16.27
N GLY A 142 26.13 8.77 -17.10
CA GLY A 142 26.55 9.01 -18.49
C GLY A 142 26.23 7.90 -19.50
N THR A 143 25.58 6.80 -19.10
CA THR A 143 25.31 5.65 -19.98
C THR A 143 23.86 5.57 -20.49
N GLY A 144 22.95 6.31 -19.87
CA GLY A 144 21.52 6.19 -20.15
C GLY A 144 20.96 4.80 -19.80
N GLY A 145 21.48 4.13 -18.77
CA GLY A 145 21.01 2.83 -18.31
C GLY A 145 19.49 2.73 -18.15
N HIS A 146 18.89 1.68 -18.70
CA HIS A 146 17.44 1.43 -18.62
C HIS A 146 17.09 -0.04 -18.81
N SER A 147 15.85 -0.35 -18.46
CA SER A 147 15.18 -1.58 -18.83
C SER A 147 14.42 -1.43 -20.15
N GLU A 148 14.31 -2.51 -20.90
CA GLU A 148 13.48 -2.63 -22.11
C GLU A 148 12.20 -3.43 -21.83
N TYR A 149 12.23 -4.32 -20.83
CA TYR A 149 11.12 -5.17 -20.46
C TYR A 149 11.14 -5.52 -18.98
N VAL A 150 9.96 -5.61 -18.38
CA VAL A 150 9.75 -6.16 -17.05
C VAL A 150 8.58 -7.13 -17.06
N ARG A 151 8.71 -8.20 -16.28
CA ARG A 151 7.64 -9.15 -15.98
C ARG A 151 7.70 -9.52 -14.51
N ILE A 152 6.55 -9.48 -13.85
CA ILE A 152 6.37 -10.03 -12.51
C ILE A 152 5.33 -11.15 -12.60
N TYR A 153 5.65 -12.32 -12.04
CA TYR A 153 4.85 -13.53 -12.24
C TYR A 153 4.99 -14.50 -11.06
N ASN A 154 4.05 -15.42 -10.95
CA ASN A 154 4.08 -16.53 -9.98
C ASN A 154 3.64 -17.83 -10.69
N GLU A 155 3.34 -18.87 -9.91
CA GLU A 155 2.89 -20.18 -10.42
C GLU A 155 1.60 -20.08 -11.26
N SER A 156 0.74 -19.09 -10.98
CA SER A 156 -0.50 -18.83 -11.74
C SER A 156 -0.25 -18.11 -13.07
N GLY A 157 0.98 -17.65 -13.34
CA GLY A 157 1.37 -16.97 -14.56
C GLY A 157 1.76 -15.51 -14.37
N THR A 158 1.72 -14.73 -15.46
CA THR A 158 2.06 -13.30 -15.45
C THR A 158 1.06 -12.51 -14.64
N LEU A 159 1.53 -11.77 -13.64
CA LEU A 159 0.71 -10.82 -12.89
C LEU A 159 0.71 -9.45 -13.59
N ALA A 160 1.89 -8.96 -13.94
CA ALA A 160 2.07 -7.74 -14.70
C ALA A 160 3.30 -7.81 -15.60
N LYS A 161 3.29 -7.03 -16.67
CA LYS A 161 4.46 -6.81 -17.52
C LYS A 161 4.44 -5.41 -18.12
N GLY A 162 5.59 -4.94 -18.54
CA GLY A 162 5.76 -3.65 -19.19
C GLY A 162 6.86 -3.70 -20.24
N TYR A 163 6.76 -2.83 -21.24
CA TYR A 163 7.78 -2.63 -22.27
C TYR A 163 8.18 -1.17 -22.28
N ARG A 164 9.44 -0.89 -22.59
CA ARG A 164 9.92 0.49 -22.71
C ARG A 164 9.19 1.23 -23.82
N ASP A 165 8.65 2.41 -23.51
CA ASP A 165 8.19 3.36 -24.52
C ASP A 165 9.36 4.22 -25.00
N LYS A 166 9.68 4.12 -26.30
CA LYS A 166 10.78 4.87 -26.90
C LYS A 166 10.47 6.37 -27.03
N ASN A 167 9.21 6.77 -26.93
CA ASN A 167 8.77 8.16 -27.00
C ASN A 167 8.73 8.83 -25.63
N GLN A 168 8.85 8.05 -24.55
CA GLN A 168 8.86 8.58 -23.19
C GLN A 168 10.17 9.33 -22.93
N SER A 169 10.05 10.55 -22.40
CA SER A 169 11.21 11.39 -22.08
C SER A 169 12.07 10.80 -20.96
N ASP A 170 11.44 10.22 -19.94
CA ASP A 170 12.13 9.49 -18.89
C ASP A 170 12.31 8.02 -19.26
N TYR A 171 13.46 7.72 -19.85
CA TYR A 171 13.84 6.39 -20.31
C TYR A 171 14.08 5.37 -19.19
N ARG A 172 14.15 5.81 -17.93
CA ARG A 172 14.47 4.95 -16.78
C ARG A 172 13.25 4.17 -16.27
N ASN A 173 12.07 4.61 -16.66
CA ASN A 173 10.80 4.06 -16.19
C ASN A 173 10.17 3.13 -17.23
N ILE A 174 9.56 2.06 -16.76
CA ILE A 174 8.62 1.23 -17.53
C ILE A 174 7.31 1.15 -16.75
N ALA A 175 6.21 1.52 -17.39
CA ALA A 175 4.88 1.26 -16.86
C ALA A 175 4.53 -0.23 -16.97
N LEU A 176 4.03 -0.81 -15.89
CA LEU A 176 3.49 -2.16 -15.81
C LEU A 176 1.99 -2.14 -16.07
N THR A 177 1.49 -3.15 -16.79
CA THR A 177 0.06 -3.32 -17.02
C THR A 177 -0.35 -4.79 -16.82
N PRO A 178 -1.37 -5.08 -16.00
CA PRO A 178 -2.06 -4.14 -15.10
C PRO A 178 -1.16 -3.66 -13.95
N SER A 179 -1.59 -2.62 -13.23
CA SER A 179 -1.06 -2.34 -11.89
C SER A 179 -1.41 -3.50 -10.96
N ILE A 180 -0.49 -3.89 -10.08
CA ILE A 180 -0.64 -5.05 -9.20
C ILE A 180 -0.29 -4.72 -7.75
N LYS A 181 -0.87 -5.44 -6.80
CA LYS A 181 -0.48 -5.40 -5.38
C LYS A 181 0.34 -6.63 -5.05
N LEU A 182 1.61 -6.44 -4.68
CA LEU A 182 2.46 -7.50 -4.14
C LEU A 182 2.23 -7.59 -2.63
N LEU A 183 1.92 -8.80 -2.14
CA LEU A 183 1.57 -9.02 -0.75
C LEU A 183 2.81 -9.24 0.11
N LYS A 184 2.77 -8.71 1.33
CA LYS A 184 3.79 -8.94 2.35
C LYS A 184 4.10 -10.43 2.50
N GLY A 185 5.38 -10.76 2.51
CA GLY A 185 5.90 -12.11 2.75
C GLY A 185 5.66 -13.12 1.62
N HIS A 186 4.95 -12.73 0.56
CA HIS A 186 4.73 -13.59 -0.61
C HIS A 186 5.90 -13.46 -1.59
N GLU A 187 6.29 -14.57 -2.20
CA GLU A 187 7.39 -14.58 -3.16
C GLU A 187 6.85 -14.49 -4.59
N TYR A 188 7.47 -13.62 -5.39
CA TYR A 188 7.14 -13.39 -6.78
C TYR A 188 8.41 -13.54 -7.61
N ASN A 189 8.29 -14.12 -8.81
CA ASN A 189 9.38 -14.15 -9.77
C ASN A 189 9.40 -12.87 -10.59
N TYR A 190 10.59 -12.44 -10.98
CA TYR A 190 10.78 -11.36 -11.93
C TYR A 190 11.65 -11.79 -13.10
N THR A 191 11.38 -11.18 -14.25
CA THR A 191 12.29 -11.08 -15.38
C THR A 191 12.42 -9.61 -15.75
N ILE A 192 13.63 -9.08 -15.72
CA ILE A 192 13.94 -7.71 -16.17
C ILE A 192 15.00 -7.81 -17.26
N ILE A 193 14.71 -7.24 -18.42
CA ILE A 193 15.67 -7.16 -19.53
C ILE A 193 16.17 -5.73 -19.61
N THR A 194 17.47 -5.54 -19.45
CA THR A 194 18.13 -4.24 -19.53
C THR A 194 18.67 -4.02 -20.93
N GLY A 195 18.50 -2.79 -21.45
CA GLY A 195 18.87 -2.41 -22.82
C GLY A 195 20.12 -1.53 -22.93
N SER A 196 20.64 -1.07 -21.79
CA SER A 196 21.88 -0.30 -21.69
C SER A 196 22.61 -0.68 -20.39
N TYR A 197 23.40 0.19 -19.78
CA TYR A 197 24.20 -0.10 -18.59
C TYR A 197 23.45 0.32 -17.30
N PRO A 198 22.61 -0.56 -16.71
CA PRO A 198 22.01 -0.30 -15.40
C PRO A 198 23.09 -0.38 -14.32
N GLN A 199 22.88 0.23 -13.17
CA GLN A 199 23.65 -0.12 -11.99
C GLN A 199 23.32 -1.56 -11.55
N ILE A 200 24.33 -2.27 -11.04
CA ILE A 200 24.19 -3.68 -10.64
C ILE A 200 24.68 -3.88 -9.21
N ILE A 201 23.92 -4.65 -8.44
CA ILE A 201 24.28 -5.10 -7.11
C ILE A 201 24.91 -6.49 -7.25
N HIS A 202 26.21 -6.58 -6.99
CA HIS A 202 27.03 -7.79 -7.16
C HIS A 202 26.86 -8.78 -6.01
N LYS A 203 25.62 -9.23 -5.77
CA LYS A 203 25.24 -10.20 -4.74
C LYS A 203 24.16 -11.15 -5.26
N GLN A 204 24.10 -12.35 -4.70
CA GLN A 204 23.04 -13.32 -4.99
C GLN A 204 21.70 -12.92 -4.33
N ASN A 205 21.75 -12.22 -3.21
CA ASN A 205 20.58 -11.68 -2.52
C ASN A 205 20.89 -10.27 -1.99
N HIS A 206 19.85 -9.45 -1.85
CA HIS A 206 19.96 -8.09 -1.35
C HIS A 206 18.69 -7.68 -0.61
N THR A 207 18.86 -7.03 0.54
CA THR A 207 17.76 -6.44 1.30
C THR A 207 17.56 -5.01 0.83
N THR A 208 16.36 -4.68 0.41
CA THR A 208 15.96 -3.35 -0.06
C THR A 208 15.83 -2.36 1.09
N LEU A 209 15.70 -1.07 0.79
CA LEU A 209 15.60 0.01 1.77
C LEU A 209 14.34 -0.11 2.65
N ASP A 210 13.25 -0.67 2.12
CA ASP A 210 12.02 -0.99 2.84
C ASP A 210 12.08 -2.33 3.60
N GLY A 211 13.20 -3.06 3.52
CA GLY A 211 13.42 -4.33 4.19
C GLY A 211 12.92 -5.56 3.43
N SER A 212 12.42 -5.39 2.20
CA SER A 212 12.08 -6.49 1.29
C SER A 212 13.34 -7.23 0.83
N LEU A 213 13.18 -8.41 0.24
CA LEU A 213 14.27 -9.23 -0.28
C LEU A 213 14.17 -9.35 -1.81
N ILE A 214 15.30 -9.18 -2.49
CA ILE A 214 15.47 -9.53 -3.90
C ILE A 214 16.59 -10.56 -4.05
N THR A 215 16.44 -11.48 -4.99
CA THR A 215 17.45 -12.49 -5.33
C THR A 215 17.81 -12.43 -6.81
N CYS A 216 18.98 -12.98 -7.18
CA CYS A 216 19.36 -13.27 -8.55
C CYS A 216 19.48 -14.79 -8.68
N SER A 217 18.57 -15.38 -9.45
CA SER A 217 18.66 -16.78 -9.84
C SER A 217 19.56 -16.96 -11.05
N GLU A 218 19.46 -16.02 -12.01
CA GLU A 218 20.22 -16.01 -13.25
C GLU A 218 20.31 -14.60 -13.81
N PHE A 219 21.48 -14.23 -14.31
CA PHE A 219 21.72 -13.06 -15.12
C PHE A 219 22.54 -13.48 -16.33
N ILE A 220 21.97 -13.32 -17.53
CA ILE A 220 22.67 -13.57 -18.79
C ILE A 220 23.01 -12.21 -19.42
N ASP A 221 24.30 -11.90 -19.51
CA ASP A 221 24.76 -10.65 -20.13
C ASP A 221 24.64 -10.67 -21.65
N ALA A 222 24.81 -9.50 -22.28
CA ALA A 222 24.76 -9.36 -23.74
C ALA A 222 25.82 -10.18 -24.51
N ASN A 223 26.86 -10.69 -23.83
CA ASN A 223 27.86 -11.59 -24.42
C ASN A 223 27.52 -13.07 -24.22
N GLY A 224 26.43 -13.38 -23.50
CA GLY A 224 25.99 -14.75 -23.20
C GLY A 224 26.64 -15.36 -21.96
N ASN A 225 27.36 -14.59 -21.13
CA ASN A 225 27.87 -15.10 -19.87
C ASN A 225 26.76 -15.15 -18.82
N ASN A 226 26.77 -16.20 -18.01
CA ASN A 226 25.77 -16.44 -16.97
C ASN A 226 26.35 -16.17 -15.57
N TYR A 227 25.62 -15.42 -14.76
CA TYR A 227 25.93 -15.08 -13.38
C TYR A 227 24.70 -15.33 -12.50
N ASN A 228 24.91 -15.62 -11.21
CA ASN A 228 23.83 -15.79 -10.23
C ASN A 228 23.93 -14.78 -9.08
N ASN A 229 24.65 -13.69 -9.31
CA ASN A 229 24.97 -12.69 -8.30
C ASN A 229 24.94 -11.26 -8.84
N TRP A 230 24.15 -11.00 -9.88
CA TRP A 230 24.05 -9.70 -10.55
C TRP A 230 22.59 -9.24 -10.52
N ILE A 231 22.20 -8.65 -9.40
CA ILE A 231 20.86 -8.11 -9.17
C ILE A 231 20.78 -6.72 -9.84
N PRO A 232 19.74 -6.44 -10.64
CA PRO A 232 19.57 -5.10 -11.20
C PRO A 232 19.18 -4.10 -10.09
N ALA A 233 19.80 -2.92 -10.08
CA ALA A 233 19.40 -1.85 -9.17
C ALA A 233 18.13 -1.17 -9.72
N VAL A 234 17.01 -1.34 -9.03
CA VAL A 234 15.68 -0.91 -9.45
C VAL A 234 14.81 -0.41 -8.29
N ARG A 235 13.72 0.28 -8.64
CA ARG A 235 12.57 0.51 -7.75
C ARG A 235 11.27 0.03 -8.38
N LEU A 236 10.34 -0.43 -7.55
CA LEU A 236 8.95 -0.70 -7.93
C LEU A 236 8.05 0.30 -7.21
N GLU A 237 7.38 1.12 -8.01
CA GLU A 237 6.50 2.25 -7.65
C GLU A 237 5.09 1.99 -8.17
#